data_AF-A0A2M9A556-F1
#
_entry.id   AF-A0A2M9A556-F1
#
_cell.length_a   1.000
_cell.length_b   1.000
_cell.length_c   1.000
_cell.angle_alpha   90.00
_cell.angle_beta   90.00
_cell.angle_gamma   90.00
#
_symmetry.space_group_name_H-M   'P 1'
#
loop_
_entity.id
_entity.type
_entity.pdbx_description
1 polymer ?
#
loop_
_entity_poly.entity_id
_entity_poly.type
_entity_poly.pdbx_seq_one_letter_code
_entity_poly.pdbx_strand_id
1 'polypeptide(L)'
;MKKILGGSLFAMGMVMLAACGSSSSSASDNDSETLSAVIDEEAQTISLLRNLSRDYCVRSENNTYIWKKVQMYDDTLVWGYKFANDTLIVIDNPGSSYEIGMVLTGGTAGKLYGTWTSNHCVYKEGEIDCNSDLNMASYIYQYTFTKSSVSGKIIFFKDVDAEEKEGVRFDDYMNSSFMNRFFYSLYMEDDFDLSVWSLGNEDSSAVMSYSVYYPVSSKSKNKMTFTVNDNKVTVSMDEFNYDEDSEEVSLKLSVVSGTQTCALEYASVYEMSSKYCKAENAAYFDIDETDDAYGYEFSYVDEYEKNTEDEFNDCLNRMFFGSSKDQVLYKTSASSVDYKKFGKLRREFYKAVKNLKK
;
A
#
# COMPACT_ATOMS: atom_id res chain seq x y z
N MET A 1 21.99 21.19 15.03
CA MET A 1 21.29 20.41 16.08
C MET A 1 20.39 19.43 15.37
N LYS A 2 20.80 18.15 15.33
CA LYS A 2 20.07 17.05 14.71
C LYS A 2 18.79 16.80 15.52
N LYS A 3 17.62 16.87 14.88
CA LYS A 3 16.39 16.30 15.43
C LYS A 3 16.34 14.84 15.00
N ILE A 4 16.50 13.99 15.99
CA ILE A 4 16.17 12.58 15.97
C ILE A 4 14.64 12.52 16.07
N LEU A 5 13.97 12.08 15.00
CA LEU A 5 12.64 11.48 15.04
C LEU A 5 12.94 9.98 14.86
N GLY A 6 12.82 9.09 15.83
CA GLY A 6 11.95 9.12 17.01
C GLY A 6 10.58 8.53 16.70
N GLY A 7 10.54 7.36 16.06
CA GLY A 7 9.33 6.61 15.73
C GLY A 7 9.61 5.11 15.66
N SER A 8 9.67 4.46 16.83
CA SER A 8 9.22 3.08 17.08
C SER A 8 9.34 2.04 15.95
N LEU A 9 10.56 1.71 15.52
CA LEU A 9 10.88 0.37 14.97
C LEU A 9 10.98 -0.61 16.14
N PHE A 10 9.88 -1.19 16.60
CA PHE A 10 9.91 -2.23 17.64
C PHE A 10 8.83 -3.29 17.40
N ALA A 11 8.96 -4.02 16.29
CA ALA A 11 8.33 -5.32 16.06
C ALA A 11 8.87 -5.95 14.77
N MET A 12 10.13 -6.46 14.72
CA MET A 12 10.65 -6.97 13.42
C MET A 12 11.74 -8.07 13.47
N GLY A 13 11.88 -8.81 14.58
CA GLY A 13 12.78 -9.97 14.62
C GLY A 13 12.16 -11.25 14.05
N MET A 14 10.92 -11.57 14.46
CA MET A 14 10.27 -12.86 14.14
C MET A 14 9.40 -12.85 12.86
N VAL A 15 9.06 -11.66 12.35
CA VAL A 15 8.25 -11.47 11.11
C VAL A 15 9.07 -11.78 9.84
N MET A 16 10.40 -11.83 9.95
CA MET A 16 11.32 -11.93 8.81
C MET A 16 11.26 -13.26 8.04
N LEU A 17 10.78 -14.35 8.65
CA LEU A 17 10.80 -15.70 8.03
C LEU A 17 9.68 -15.98 7.02
N ALA A 18 8.82 -15.00 6.74
CA ALA A 18 7.76 -15.19 5.75
C ALA A 18 7.45 -13.92 4.94
N ALA A 19 8.20 -12.83 5.15
CA ALA A 19 8.05 -11.58 4.43
C ALA A 19 9.14 -11.36 3.36
N CYS A 20 10.03 -12.32 3.14
CA CYS A 20 11.17 -12.21 2.21
C CYS A 20 11.13 -13.23 1.06
N GLY A 21 9.96 -13.73 0.71
CA GLY A 21 9.76 -14.77 -0.29
C GLY A 21 9.41 -14.28 -1.70
N SER A 22 10.08 -13.28 -2.26
CA SER A 22 9.89 -12.95 -3.69
C SER A 22 10.59 -13.98 -4.59
N SER A 23 10.00 -15.17 -4.70
CA SER A 23 10.34 -16.13 -5.73
C SER A 23 9.19 -16.26 -6.73
N SER A 24 9.42 -15.66 -7.89
CA SER A 24 8.63 -15.77 -9.11
C SER A 24 8.27 -17.22 -9.46
N SER A 25 7.08 -17.66 -9.05
CA SER A 25 6.31 -18.67 -9.79
C SER A 25 4.89 -18.78 -9.24
N SER A 26 3.94 -18.63 -10.15
CA SER A 26 2.49 -18.74 -10.01
C SER A 26 1.97 -19.85 -9.08
N ALA A 27 0.97 -19.46 -8.27
CA ALA A 27 -0.12 -20.26 -7.69
C ALA A 27 0.14 -21.05 -6.38
N SER A 28 0.18 -20.35 -5.24
CA SER A 28 -0.79 -20.47 -4.12
C SER A 28 -0.28 -19.66 -2.91
N ASP A 29 -1.06 -18.68 -2.44
CA ASP A 29 -0.80 -17.71 -1.35
C ASP A 29 -0.34 -18.33 -0.02
N ASN A 30 0.91 -18.77 0.05
CA ASN A 30 1.52 -19.38 1.22
C ASN A 30 3.02 -19.14 1.15
N ASP A 31 3.45 -17.91 1.39
CA ASP A 31 4.87 -17.60 1.50
C ASP A 31 5.46 -18.43 2.63
N SER A 32 6.43 -19.27 2.26
CA SER A 32 7.13 -20.13 3.18
C SER A 32 8.62 -20.00 2.98
N GLU A 33 9.33 -19.66 4.04
CA GLU A 33 10.78 -19.60 4.07
C GLU A 33 11.31 -20.69 5.00
N THR A 34 12.50 -21.19 4.71
CA THR A 34 13.18 -22.16 5.57
C THR A 34 14.60 -21.72 5.82
N LEU A 35 14.96 -21.55 7.09
CA LEU A 35 16.32 -21.26 7.52
C LEU A 35 16.96 -22.49 8.13
N SER A 36 18.28 -22.56 7.99
CA SER A 36 19.09 -23.54 8.73
C SER A 36 19.15 -23.13 10.19
N ALA A 37 19.04 -24.11 11.09
CA ALA A 37 18.97 -23.86 12.52
C ALA A 37 19.85 -24.83 13.30
N VAL A 38 20.40 -24.35 14.41
CA VAL A 38 21.06 -25.16 15.44
C VAL A 38 20.23 -25.02 16.71
N ILE A 39 19.73 -26.15 17.23
CA ILE A 39 18.88 -26.18 18.42
C ILE A 39 19.69 -26.71 19.59
N ASP A 40 19.76 -25.92 20.65
CA ASP A 40 20.31 -26.33 21.93
C ASP A 40 19.15 -26.59 22.90
N GLU A 41 18.87 -27.87 23.16
CA GLU A 41 17.80 -28.28 24.08
C GLU A 41 18.14 -28.05 25.55
N GLU A 42 19.44 -28.02 25.89
CA GLU A 42 19.90 -27.79 27.27
C GLU A 42 19.85 -26.31 27.62
N ALA A 43 20.33 -25.45 26.71
CA ALA A 43 20.26 -24.00 26.86
C ALA A 43 18.88 -23.42 26.48
N GLN A 44 18.00 -24.22 25.89
CA GLN A 44 16.70 -23.82 25.35
C GLN A 44 16.80 -22.64 24.35
N THR A 45 17.71 -22.75 23.39
CA THR A 45 17.94 -21.75 22.34
C THR A 45 17.85 -22.34 20.94
N ILE A 46 17.53 -21.47 19.97
CA ILE A 46 17.43 -21.77 18.55
C ILE A 46 18.28 -20.71 17.83
N SER A 47 19.41 -21.13 17.26
CA SER A 47 20.29 -20.28 16.46
C SER A 47 19.93 -20.44 14.99
N LEU A 48 19.35 -19.40 14.40
CA LEU A 48 18.97 -19.34 12.99
C LEU A 48 20.10 -18.73 12.18
N LEU A 49 20.61 -19.46 11.20
CA LEU A 49 21.60 -18.98 10.25
C LEU A 49 20.88 -18.20 9.16
N ARG A 50 21.00 -16.88 9.17
CA ARG A 50 20.42 -16.00 8.15
C ARG A 50 21.44 -15.76 7.06
N ASN A 51 21.14 -16.29 5.88
CA ASN A 51 21.88 -16.00 4.66
C ASN A 51 20.86 -15.57 3.61
N LEU A 52 20.50 -14.28 3.65
CA LEU A 52 19.51 -13.70 2.76
C LEU A 52 20.19 -12.71 1.82
N SER A 53 20.04 -12.95 0.53
CA SER A 53 20.38 -11.97 -0.51
C SER A 53 19.13 -11.57 -1.28
N ARG A 54 19.05 -10.30 -1.65
CA ARG A 54 17.97 -9.73 -2.47
C ARG A 54 18.55 -9.03 -3.69
N ASP A 55 17.82 -9.04 -4.81
CA ASP A 55 18.20 -8.30 -6.00
C ASP A 55 17.79 -6.83 -5.84
N TYR A 56 18.72 -5.91 -6.11
CA TYR A 56 18.53 -4.46 -6.04
C TYR A 56 18.97 -3.77 -7.32
N CYS A 57 18.36 -2.64 -7.63
CA CYS A 57 18.93 -1.67 -8.54
C CYS A 57 19.86 -0.74 -7.78
N VAL A 58 21.17 -0.95 -7.89
CA VAL A 58 22.17 -0.19 -7.11
C VAL A 58 22.75 0.95 -7.94
N ARG A 59 22.81 2.14 -7.33
CA ARG A 59 23.46 3.32 -7.91
C ARG A 59 24.97 3.25 -7.65
N SER A 60 25.77 3.32 -8.70
CA SER A 60 27.23 3.42 -8.60
C SER A 60 27.68 4.86 -8.36
N GLU A 61 28.93 5.04 -7.94
CA GLU A 61 29.57 6.35 -7.76
C GLU A 61 29.54 7.24 -9.02
N ASN A 62 29.45 6.63 -10.22
CA ASN A 62 29.40 7.34 -11.49
C ASN A 62 27.96 7.60 -11.99
N ASN A 63 26.95 7.50 -11.10
CA ASN A 63 25.53 7.61 -11.44
C ASN A 63 25.07 6.62 -12.51
N THR A 64 25.70 5.44 -12.55
CA THR A 64 25.19 4.31 -13.35
C THR A 64 24.39 3.39 -12.45
N TYR A 65 23.42 2.68 -13.03
CA TYR A 65 22.51 1.80 -12.30
C TYR A 65 22.76 0.35 -12.70
N ILE A 66 22.92 -0.51 -11.70
CA ILE A 66 23.28 -1.92 -11.90
C ILE A 66 22.33 -2.79 -11.11
N TRP A 67 21.62 -3.68 -11.81
CA TRP A 67 20.83 -4.73 -11.18
C TRP A 67 21.77 -5.81 -10.63
N LYS A 68 21.83 -5.98 -9.31
CA LYS A 68 22.67 -6.99 -8.68
C LYS A 68 22.05 -7.55 -7.41
N LYS A 69 22.42 -8.80 -7.11
CA LYS A 69 22.13 -9.45 -5.83
C LYS A 69 23.05 -8.88 -4.74
N VAL A 70 22.46 -8.39 -3.65
CA VAL A 70 23.16 -7.88 -2.46
C VAL A 70 22.85 -8.77 -1.28
N GLN A 71 23.88 -9.14 -0.52
CA GLN A 71 23.74 -9.90 0.71
C GLN A 71 23.27 -8.97 1.83
N MET A 72 22.06 -9.19 2.36
CA MET A 72 21.48 -8.33 3.39
C MET A 72 21.76 -8.86 4.79
N TYR A 73 21.75 -10.17 4.97
CA TYR A 73 22.05 -10.81 6.24
C TYR A 73 23.04 -11.95 6.05
N ASP A 74 24.13 -11.95 6.82
CA ASP A 74 25.09 -13.05 6.96
C ASP A 74 25.43 -13.18 8.44
N ASP A 75 24.39 -13.46 9.23
CA ASP A 75 24.48 -13.46 10.68
C ASP A 75 23.67 -14.61 11.31
N THR A 76 23.78 -14.71 12.63
CA THR A 76 23.03 -15.69 13.41
C THR A 76 22.07 -14.97 14.33
N LEU A 77 20.78 -15.19 14.12
CA LEU A 77 19.73 -14.75 15.03
C LEU A 77 19.52 -15.82 16.10
N VAL A 78 19.49 -15.44 17.37
CA VAL A 78 19.28 -16.39 18.47
C VAL A 78 17.92 -16.14 19.10
N TRP A 79 17.07 -17.17 19.09
CA TRP A 79 15.83 -17.21 19.84
C TRP A 79 15.99 -18.04 21.10
N GLY A 80 15.36 -17.60 22.19
CA GLY A 80 15.08 -18.47 23.33
C GLY A 80 13.77 -19.21 23.09
N TYR A 81 13.55 -20.32 23.80
CA TYR A 81 12.22 -20.90 23.87
C TYR A 81 11.93 -21.52 25.22
N LYS A 82 10.65 -21.65 25.55
CA LYS A 82 10.20 -22.38 26.74
C LYS A 82 8.81 -22.97 26.54
N PHE A 83 8.49 -23.98 27.34
CA PHE A 83 7.15 -24.57 27.38
C PHE A 83 6.35 -24.05 28.55
N ALA A 84 5.09 -23.69 28.28
CA ALA A 84 4.06 -23.44 29.27
C ALA A 84 2.90 -24.41 28.99
N ASN A 85 2.95 -25.60 29.58
CA ASN A 85 2.04 -26.72 29.26
C ASN A 85 2.11 -27.11 27.77
N ASP A 86 0.98 -27.01 27.06
CA ASP A 86 0.85 -27.35 25.64
C ASP A 86 1.22 -26.19 24.70
N THR A 87 1.78 -25.11 25.27
CA THR A 87 2.14 -23.88 24.56
C THR A 87 3.66 -23.76 24.48
N LEU A 88 4.15 -23.46 23.28
CA LEU A 88 5.53 -23.07 23.03
C LEU A 88 5.62 -21.54 23.02
N ILE A 89 6.54 -20.99 23.80
CA ILE A 89 6.86 -19.56 23.77
C ILE A 89 8.23 -19.45 23.13
N VAL A 90 8.33 -18.74 22.01
CA VAL A 90 9.60 -18.40 21.34
C VAL A 90 9.92 -16.96 21.71
N ILE A 91 11.11 -16.69 22.23
CA ILE A 91 11.52 -15.39 22.81
C ILE A 91 12.56 -14.74 21.89
N ASP A 92 12.31 -13.49 21.51
CA ASP A 92 13.28 -12.66 20.81
C ASP A 92 14.30 -12.11 21.82
N ASN A 93 15.58 -12.11 21.46
CA ASN A 93 16.68 -11.61 22.30
C ASN A 93 16.64 -12.17 23.74
N PRO A 94 16.83 -13.49 23.92
CA PRO A 94 16.76 -14.12 25.24
C PRO A 94 17.79 -13.51 26.22
N GLY A 95 17.36 -13.27 27.47
CA GLY A 95 18.22 -12.68 28.50
C GLY A 95 18.32 -11.16 28.48
N SER A 96 17.56 -10.48 27.61
CA SER A 96 17.40 -9.03 27.66
C SER A 96 16.41 -8.61 28.76
N SER A 97 16.45 -7.36 29.22
CA SER A 97 15.48 -6.83 30.20
C SER A 97 14.07 -6.65 29.63
N TYR A 98 13.88 -6.92 28.34
CA TYR A 98 12.65 -6.68 27.60
C TYR A 98 12.35 -7.88 26.69
N GLU A 99 12.22 -9.06 27.31
CA GLU A 99 11.86 -10.29 26.61
C GLU A 99 10.45 -10.17 26.04
N ILE A 100 10.35 -10.20 24.72
CA ILE A 100 9.10 -10.34 23.98
C ILE A 100 9.13 -11.69 23.28
N GLY A 101 8.03 -12.43 23.36
CA GLY A 101 7.92 -13.73 22.73
C GLY A 101 6.61 -13.96 22.00
N MET A 102 6.68 -14.79 20.97
CA MET A 102 5.50 -15.31 20.29
C MET A 102 4.96 -16.53 21.01
N VAL A 103 3.65 -16.59 21.17
CA VAL A 103 2.95 -17.70 21.80
C VAL A 103 2.39 -18.62 20.71
N LEU A 104 2.80 -19.88 20.73
CA LEU A 104 2.48 -20.89 19.72
C LEU A 104 1.78 -22.10 20.33
N THR A 105 0.82 -22.67 19.61
CA THR A 105 0.01 -23.82 20.03
C THR A 105 -0.09 -24.89 18.94
N GLY A 106 -0.57 -26.09 19.28
CA GLY A 106 -0.84 -27.17 18.31
C GLY A 106 0.30 -28.19 18.13
N GLY A 107 1.43 -28.03 18.82
CA GLY A 107 2.52 -29.02 18.86
C GLY A 107 2.29 -30.13 19.90
N THR A 108 3.31 -30.98 20.10
CA THR A 108 3.29 -31.96 21.21
C THR A 108 3.87 -31.30 22.46
N ALA A 109 3.11 -31.31 23.56
CA ALA A 109 3.51 -30.75 24.85
C ALA A 109 4.94 -31.17 25.24
N GLY A 110 5.79 -30.19 25.57
CA GLY A 110 7.17 -30.40 25.99
C GLY A 110 8.14 -30.88 24.91
N LYS A 111 7.78 -30.84 23.62
CA LYS A 111 8.67 -31.21 22.51
C LYS A 111 8.74 -30.11 21.47
N LEU A 112 9.92 -29.56 21.22
CA LEU A 112 10.08 -28.46 20.26
C LEU A 112 9.75 -28.89 18.82
N TYR A 113 10.22 -30.07 18.42
CA TYR A 113 10.09 -30.52 17.03
C TYR A 113 8.64 -30.77 16.63
N GLY A 114 8.27 -30.26 15.46
CA GLY A 114 6.93 -30.33 14.92
C GLY A 114 6.43 -28.97 14.50
N THR A 115 5.15 -28.93 14.17
CA THR A 115 4.47 -27.74 13.65
C THR A 115 3.71 -27.05 14.79
N TRP A 116 3.88 -25.74 14.86
CA TRP A 116 3.36 -24.85 15.87
C TRP A 116 2.69 -23.66 15.20
N THR A 117 1.57 -23.19 15.75
CA THR A 117 0.75 -22.14 15.15
C THR A 117 0.58 -20.99 16.13
N SER A 118 0.82 -19.76 15.67
CA SER A 118 0.64 -18.56 16.48
C SER A 118 -0.81 -18.38 16.91
N ASN A 119 -1.04 -18.02 18.16
CA ASN A 119 -2.38 -17.76 18.69
C ASN A 119 -2.64 -16.25 18.96
N HIS A 120 -1.84 -15.36 18.36
CA HIS A 120 -1.87 -13.89 18.51
C HIS A 120 -1.65 -13.33 19.91
N CYS A 121 -1.47 -14.19 20.92
CA CYS A 121 -1.00 -13.76 22.21
C CYS A 121 0.50 -13.43 22.14
N VAL A 122 0.91 -12.46 22.96
CA VAL A 122 2.31 -12.06 23.10
C VAL A 122 2.76 -12.40 24.52
N TYR A 123 3.95 -12.98 24.62
CA TYR A 123 4.64 -13.13 25.90
C TYR A 123 5.46 -11.87 26.17
N LYS A 124 5.25 -11.22 27.31
CA LYS A 124 6.02 -10.04 27.72
C LYS A 124 6.14 -10.00 29.23
N GLU A 125 7.34 -9.70 29.73
CA GLU A 125 7.59 -9.46 31.17
C GLU A 125 7.12 -10.62 32.10
N GLY A 126 7.15 -11.87 31.61
CA GLY A 126 6.72 -13.03 32.38
C GLY A 126 5.26 -13.41 32.20
N GLU A 127 4.46 -12.59 31.52
CA GLU A 127 3.03 -12.77 31.35
C GLU A 127 2.68 -13.02 29.87
N ILE A 128 1.57 -13.73 29.64
CA ILE A 128 0.98 -13.91 28.31
C ILE A 128 -0.19 -12.96 28.20
N ASP A 129 -0.08 -11.98 27.30
CA ASP A 129 -1.14 -11.04 26.99
C ASP A 129 -1.83 -11.43 25.68
N CYS A 130 -3.09 -11.82 25.80
CA CYS A 130 -3.99 -12.14 24.69
C CYS A 130 -5.03 -11.03 24.48
N ASN A 131 -4.76 -9.79 24.88
CA ASN A 131 -5.63 -8.62 24.62
C ASN A 131 -4.95 -7.58 23.71
N SER A 132 -3.83 -7.93 23.07
CA SER A 132 -3.18 -7.02 22.14
C SER A 132 -4.03 -6.84 20.87
N ASP A 133 -4.03 -5.63 20.31
CA ASP A 133 -4.72 -5.30 19.04
C ASP A 133 -4.27 -6.20 17.86
N LEU A 134 -3.18 -6.97 18.04
CA LEU A 134 -2.68 -8.00 17.11
C LEU A 134 -3.59 -9.25 17.02
N ASN A 135 -4.57 -9.40 17.93
CA ASN A 135 -5.59 -10.47 17.87
C ASN A 135 -6.58 -10.34 16.70
N MET A 136 -6.55 -9.23 15.97
CA MET A 136 -7.37 -9.00 14.79
C MET A 136 -6.60 -9.24 13.47
N ALA A 137 -5.46 -9.94 13.51
CA ALA A 137 -4.69 -10.20 12.30
C ALA A 137 -5.48 -11.09 11.31
N SER A 138 -5.48 -10.70 10.04
CA SER A 138 -6.09 -11.45 8.92
C SER A 138 -5.29 -12.70 8.52
N TYR A 139 -4.27 -13.08 9.30
CA TYR A 139 -3.39 -14.20 9.03
C TYR A 139 -2.84 -14.79 10.33
N ILE A 140 -2.39 -16.04 10.31
CA ILE A 140 -1.60 -16.70 11.38
C ILE A 140 -0.24 -17.11 10.85
N TYR A 141 0.76 -17.13 11.74
CA TYR A 141 2.05 -17.75 11.46
C TYR A 141 2.06 -19.21 11.89
N GLN A 142 2.61 -20.05 11.02
CA GLN A 142 2.90 -21.44 11.32
C GLN A 142 4.40 -21.69 11.21
N TYR A 143 4.99 -22.25 12.25
CA TYR A 143 6.41 -22.60 12.30
C TYR A 143 6.56 -24.11 12.42
N THR A 144 7.46 -24.68 11.62
CA THR A 144 7.86 -26.08 11.73
C THR A 144 9.32 -26.15 12.16
N PHE A 145 9.56 -26.71 13.35
CA PHE A 145 10.91 -26.89 13.89
C PHE A 145 11.39 -28.32 13.61
N THR A 146 12.57 -28.44 13.02
CA THR A 146 13.32 -29.70 12.88
C THR A 146 14.67 -29.57 13.56
N LYS A 147 15.42 -30.67 13.69
CA LYS A 147 16.77 -30.64 14.29
C LYS A 147 17.76 -29.70 13.62
N SER A 148 17.54 -29.37 12.35
CA SER A 148 18.50 -28.61 11.54
C SER A 148 17.87 -27.41 10.83
N SER A 149 16.58 -27.15 11.01
CA SER A 149 15.89 -26.07 10.31
C SER A 149 14.66 -25.57 11.05
N VAL A 150 14.29 -24.33 10.72
CA VAL A 150 12.99 -23.75 11.06
C VAL A 150 12.36 -23.27 9.76
N SER A 151 11.15 -23.73 9.49
CA SER A 151 10.34 -23.26 8.37
C SER A 151 9.20 -22.39 8.89
N GLY A 152 9.08 -21.18 8.37
CA GLY A 152 7.95 -20.28 8.61
C GLY A 152 6.96 -20.34 7.46
N LYS A 153 5.68 -20.12 7.76
CA LYS A 153 4.62 -19.98 6.77
C LYS A 153 3.58 -19.00 7.28
N ILE A 154 3.14 -18.07 6.44
CA ILE A 154 1.94 -17.27 6.71
C ILE A 154 0.72 -18.01 6.14
N ILE A 155 -0.34 -18.13 6.95
CA ILE A 155 -1.64 -18.62 6.51
C ILE A 155 -2.61 -17.45 6.63
N PHE A 156 -3.01 -16.90 5.49
CA PHE A 156 -4.06 -15.90 5.44
C PHE A 156 -5.42 -16.56 5.70
N PHE A 157 -6.21 -15.98 6.59
CA PHE A 157 -7.61 -16.37 6.74
C PHE A 157 -8.37 -15.81 5.56
N LYS A 158 -8.75 -16.69 4.65
CA LYS A 158 -9.38 -16.37 3.37
C LYS A 158 -10.76 -15.69 3.44
N ASP A 159 -11.26 -15.39 4.64
CA ASP A 159 -12.65 -15.00 4.90
C ASP A 159 -12.86 -13.52 5.28
N VAL A 160 -11.85 -12.67 5.04
CA VAL A 160 -12.07 -11.22 4.95
C VAL A 160 -11.67 -10.85 3.52
N ASP A 161 -12.65 -10.48 2.70
CA ASP A 161 -12.45 -9.79 1.41
C ASP A 161 -12.20 -10.60 0.13
N ALA A 162 -12.39 -11.92 0.10
CA ALA A 162 -12.49 -12.63 -1.18
C ALA A 162 -13.73 -12.18 -2.01
N GLU A 163 -14.78 -11.67 -1.36
CA GLU A 163 -15.91 -11.01 -2.04
C GLU A 163 -15.64 -9.53 -2.40
N GLU A 164 -14.65 -8.85 -1.78
CA GLU A 164 -14.19 -7.52 -2.24
C GLU A 164 -13.21 -7.61 -3.41
N LYS A 165 -12.43 -8.70 -3.52
CA LYS A 165 -11.54 -8.96 -4.67
C LYS A 165 -12.29 -9.08 -6.00
N GLU A 166 -13.57 -9.48 -6.00
CA GLU A 166 -14.41 -9.46 -7.21
C GLU A 166 -14.99 -8.05 -7.55
N GLY A 167 -14.76 -7.04 -6.71
CA GLY A 167 -15.42 -5.72 -6.80
C GLY A 167 -14.62 -4.60 -7.46
N VAL A 168 -13.29 -4.68 -7.52
CA VAL A 168 -12.45 -3.62 -8.11
C VAL A 168 -12.37 -3.81 -9.62
N ARG A 169 -13.45 -3.43 -10.29
CA ARG A 169 -13.54 -3.37 -11.74
C ARG A 169 -12.86 -2.11 -12.25
N PHE A 170 -11.56 -2.20 -12.52
CA PHE A 170 -10.80 -1.13 -13.16
C PHE A 170 -11.28 -0.86 -14.60
N ASP A 171 -12.10 -1.72 -15.20
CA ASP A 171 -12.47 -1.57 -16.61
C ASP A 171 -13.48 -0.45 -16.93
N ASP A 172 -13.98 0.29 -15.93
CA ASP A 172 -14.91 1.42 -16.12
C ASP A 172 -14.48 2.69 -15.35
N TYR A 173 -13.29 3.21 -15.66
CA TYR A 173 -12.70 4.41 -15.05
C TYR A 173 -13.64 5.61 -15.05
N MET A 174 -14.48 5.74 -16.08
CA MET A 174 -15.38 6.87 -16.16
C MET A 174 -16.50 6.83 -15.09
N ASN A 175 -16.66 5.71 -14.38
CA ASN A 175 -17.56 5.52 -13.23
C ASN A 175 -16.84 5.42 -11.88
N SER A 176 -15.50 5.53 -11.81
CA SER A 176 -14.76 5.37 -10.55
C SER A 176 -14.65 6.66 -9.74
N SER A 177 -14.19 6.54 -8.49
CA SER A 177 -13.89 7.67 -7.60
C SER A 177 -12.86 8.64 -8.18
N PHE A 178 -11.98 8.17 -9.06
CA PHE A 178 -11.08 8.99 -9.87
C PHE A 178 -11.83 10.13 -10.58
N MET A 179 -12.89 9.81 -11.34
CA MET A 179 -13.65 10.82 -12.06
C MET A 179 -14.43 11.75 -11.13
N ASN A 180 -14.81 11.27 -9.94
CA ASN A 180 -15.40 12.12 -8.93
C ASN A 180 -14.41 13.20 -8.49
N ARG A 181 -13.21 12.79 -8.09
CA ARG A 181 -12.15 13.72 -7.69
C ARG A 181 -11.80 14.69 -8.80
N PHE A 182 -11.74 14.21 -10.04
CA PHE A 182 -11.52 15.09 -11.19
C PHE A 182 -12.61 16.16 -11.32
N PHE A 183 -13.90 15.79 -11.25
CA PHE A 183 -14.98 16.78 -11.25
C PHE A 183 -14.96 17.71 -10.04
N TYR A 184 -14.56 17.20 -8.87
CA TYR A 184 -14.42 17.97 -7.66
C TYR A 184 -13.34 19.06 -7.79
N SER A 185 -12.15 18.70 -8.28
CA SER A 185 -11.06 19.65 -8.54
C SER A 185 -11.48 20.75 -9.53
N LEU A 186 -12.20 20.38 -10.60
CA LEU A 186 -12.75 21.37 -11.54
C LEU A 186 -13.78 22.30 -10.88
N TYR A 187 -14.61 21.80 -9.97
CA TYR A 187 -15.66 22.59 -9.32
C TYR A 187 -15.12 23.50 -8.21
N MET A 188 -14.15 23.02 -7.43
CA MET A 188 -13.54 23.77 -6.34
C MET A 188 -12.41 24.71 -6.80
N GLU A 189 -12.03 24.64 -8.08
CA GLU A 189 -10.86 25.34 -8.64
C GLU A 189 -9.56 24.96 -7.90
N ASP A 190 -9.45 23.67 -7.57
CA ASP A 190 -8.33 23.09 -6.85
C ASP A 190 -7.46 22.24 -7.78
N ASP A 191 -6.22 22.02 -7.37
CA ASP A 191 -5.31 21.13 -8.10
C ASP A 191 -5.86 19.68 -8.04
N PHE A 192 -5.69 18.93 -9.12
CA PHE A 192 -6.08 17.52 -9.18
C PHE A 192 -4.98 16.68 -8.56
N ASP A 193 -5.30 16.07 -7.42
CA ASP A 193 -4.43 15.14 -6.68
C ASP A 193 -4.79 13.69 -7.05
N LEU A 194 -3.88 13.03 -7.77
CA LEU A 194 -3.98 11.62 -8.09
C LEU A 194 -3.51 10.77 -6.91
N SER A 195 -4.45 10.20 -6.15
CA SER A 195 -4.12 9.05 -5.29
C SER A 195 -4.44 7.77 -6.03
N VAL A 196 -3.47 6.87 -6.23
CA VAL A 196 -3.69 5.58 -6.91
C VAL A 196 -4.77 4.75 -6.20
N TRP A 197 -4.84 4.84 -4.88
CA TRP A 197 -5.90 4.24 -4.05
C TRP A 197 -7.32 4.73 -4.41
N SER A 198 -7.45 5.90 -5.04
CA SER A 198 -8.72 6.45 -5.52
C SER A 198 -9.12 5.97 -6.92
N LEU A 199 -8.30 5.13 -7.56
CA LEU A 199 -8.59 4.50 -8.85
C LEU A 199 -9.46 3.23 -8.68
N GLY A 200 -9.55 2.69 -7.46
CA GLY A 200 -10.46 1.62 -7.07
C GLY A 200 -11.94 2.06 -7.01
N ASN A 201 -12.85 1.10 -6.87
CA ASN A 201 -14.28 1.37 -6.75
C ASN A 201 -14.62 1.74 -5.29
N GLU A 202 -14.61 3.03 -4.94
CA GLU A 202 -15.41 3.50 -3.81
C GLU A 202 -16.78 3.98 -4.31
N ASP A 203 -17.81 3.20 -3.96
CA ASP A 203 -19.24 3.54 -3.91
C ASP A 203 -19.74 4.55 -4.98
N SER A 204 -20.29 4.02 -6.09
CA SER A 204 -20.86 4.76 -7.24
C SER A 204 -21.82 5.91 -6.88
N SER A 205 -22.36 5.91 -5.66
CA SER A 205 -23.24 6.96 -5.14
C SER A 205 -22.57 8.33 -5.02
N ALA A 206 -21.24 8.39 -4.85
CA ALA A 206 -20.51 9.64 -4.78
C ALA A 206 -20.35 10.30 -6.16
N VAL A 207 -19.99 9.53 -7.21
CA VAL A 207 -19.71 10.04 -8.58
C VAL A 207 -20.91 10.81 -9.15
N MET A 208 -22.12 10.42 -8.75
CA MET A 208 -23.34 11.07 -9.21
C MET A 208 -23.54 12.51 -8.73
N SER A 209 -22.97 12.94 -7.59
CA SER A 209 -23.26 14.28 -7.04
C SER A 209 -22.68 15.41 -7.87
N TYR A 210 -21.53 15.20 -8.52
CA TYR A 210 -20.85 16.24 -9.31
C TYR A 210 -21.24 16.25 -10.79
N SER A 211 -21.73 15.12 -11.32
CA SER A 211 -22.28 15.04 -12.69
C SER A 211 -23.46 15.98 -12.94
N VAL A 212 -24.10 16.49 -11.87
CA VAL A 212 -25.16 17.49 -11.93
C VAL A 212 -24.64 18.87 -12.36
N TYR A 213 -23.38 19.20 -12.05
CA TYR A 213 -22.77 20.50 -12.37
C TYR A 213 -22.19 20.54 -13.79
N TYR A 214 -21.70 19.41 -14.28
CA TYR A 214 -21.10 19.29 -15.61
C TYR A 214 -21.88 18.26 -16.44
N PRO A 215 -22.91 18.69 -17.20
CA PRO A 215 -23.77 17.77 -17.95
C PRO A 215 -22.95 16.90 -18.90
N VAL A 216 -23.03 15.58 -18.68
CA VAL A 216 -22.34 14.58 -19.50
C VAL A 216 -23.12 14.39 -20.81
N SER A 217 -22.45 14.65 -21.92
CA SER A 217 -23.00 14.54 -23.28
C SER A 217 -22.77 13.16 -23.90
N SER A 218 -21.67 12.50 -23.57
CA SER A 218 -21.40 11.12 -23.97
C SER A 218 -20.43 10.44 -22.98
N LYS A 219 -20.56 9.12 -22.85
CA LYS A 219 -19.75 8.32 -21.94
C LYS A 219 -19.51 6.93 -22.49
N SER A 220 -18.31 6.42 -22.25
CA SER A 220 -17.86 5.04 -22.44
C SER A 220 -16.92 4.68 -21.30
N LYS A 221 -16.41 3.44 -21.28
CA LYS A 221 -15.53 2.92 -20.22
C LYS A 221 -14.29 3.76 -19.97
N ASN A 222 -13.66 4.27 -21.03
CA ASN A 222 -12.39 4.98 -20.98
C ASN A 222 -12.48 6.42 -21.51
N LYS A 223 -13.69 6.93 -21.77
CA LYS A 223 -13.86 8.26 -22.33
C LYS A 223 -15.17 8.89 -21.91
N MET A 224 -15.11 10.14 -21.45
CA MET A 224 -16.27 10.94 -21.09
C MET A 224 -16.20 12.32 -21.73
N THR A 225 -17.33 12.81 -22.21
CA THR A 225 -17.46 14.16 -22.75
C THR A 225 -18.56 14.91 -22.01
N PHE A 226 -18.24 16.10 -21.52
CA PHE A 226 -19.17 16.97 -20.78
C PHE A 226 -18.93 18.44 -21.14
N THR A 227 -19.76 19.33 -20.60
CA THR A 227 -19.67 20.76 -20.88
C THR A 227 -19.27 21.55 -19.63
N VAL A 228 -18.27 22.43 -19.78
CA VAL A 228 -17.84 23.41 -18.76
C VAL A 228 -17.89 24.79 -19.39
N ASN A 229 -18.70 25.71 -18.85
CA ASN A 229 -18.82 27.09 -19.37
C ASN A 229 -19.06 27.13 -20.90
N ASP A 230 -20.02 26.33 -21.39
CA ASP A 230 -20.35 26.13 -22.82
C ASP A 230 -19.25 25.50 -23.69
N ASN A 231 -18.08 25.17 -23.13
CA ASN A 231 -17.02 24.47 -23.84
C ASN A 231 -17.17 22.96 -23.69
N LYS A 232 -17.04 22.25 -24.83
CA LYS A 232 -17.02 20.79 -24.86
C LYS A 232 -15.67 20.28 -24.38
N VAL A 233 -15.68 19.56 -23.27
CA VAL A 233 -14.51 18.91 -22.68
C VAL A 233 -14.60 17.42 -22.92
N THR A 234 -13.47 16.81 -23.27
CA THR A 234 -13.34 15.37 -23.42
C THR A 234 -12.21 14.87 -22.56
N VAL A 235 -12.51 13.96 -21.63
CA VAL A 235 -11.53 13.21 -20.84
C VAL A 235 -11.41 11.83 -21.46
N SER A 236 -10.19 11.38 -21.72
CA SER A 236 -9.89 10.04 -22.22
C SER A 236 -8.83 9.38 -21.34
N MET A 237 -9.04 8.13 -21.00
CA MET A 237 -8.06 7.25 -20.37
C MET A 237 -7.44 6.41 -21.48
N ASP A 238 -6.21 6.75 -21.85
CA ASP A 238 -5.49 6.12 -22.95
C ASP A 238 -4.75 4.86 -22.49
N GLU A 239 -4.29 4.85 -21.24
CA GLU A 239 -3.62 3.71 -20.60
C GLU A 239 -4.03 3.65 -19.13
N PHE A 240 -4.34 2.47 -18.65
CA PHE A 240 -4.28 2.14 -17.22
C PHE A 240 -3.85 0.69 -17.10
N ASN A 241 -2.82 0.46 -16.30
CA ASN A 241 -2.38 -0.84 -15.89
C ASN A 241 -2.18 -0.83 -14.38
N TYR A 242 -2.67 -1.86 -13.72
CA TYR A 242 -2.35 -2.14 -12.33
C TYR A 242 -2.04 -3.62 -12.23
N ASP A 243 -0.83 -3.91 -11.78
CA ASP A 243 -0.37 -5.25 -11.51
C ASP A 243 -0.20 -5.38 -9.98
N GLU A 244 -1.13 -6.09 -9.34
CA GLU A 244 -1.13 -6.30 -7.88
C GLU A 244 0.10 -7.08 -7.42
N ASP A 245 0.63 -7.99 -8.26
CA ASP A 245 1.76 -8.85 -7.89
C ASP A 245 3.09 -8.10 -7.90
N SER A 246 3.25 -7.11 -8.78
CA SER A 246 4.47 -6.28 -8.88
C SER A 246 4.31 -4.86 -8.35
N GLU A 247 3.13 -4.55 -7.82
CA GLU A 247 2.71 -3.21 -7.41
C GLU A 247 3.00 -2.14 -8.50
N GLU A 248 2.97 -2.54 -9.78
CA GLU A 248 3.23 -1.66 -10.93
C GLU A 248 1.93 -0.96 -11.33
N VAL A 249 1.97 0.37 -11.32
CA VAL A 249 0.85 1.21 -11.76
C VAL A 249 1.32 2.01 -12.97
N SER A 250 0.52 2.04 -14.03
CA SER A 250 0.68 3.01 -15.12
C SER A 250 -0.66 3.65 -15.47
N LEU A 251 -0.65 4.94 -15.77
CA LEU A 251 -1.82 5.73 -16.10
C LEU A 251 -1.44 6.77 -17.17
N LYS A 252 -2.25 6.85 -18.22
CA LYS A 252 -2.23 7.96 -19.17
C LYS A 252 -3.62 8.51 -19.38
N LEU A 253 -3.78 9.78 -19.05
CA LEU A 253 -5.04 10.50 -19.17
C LEU A 253 -4.85 11.75 -20.03
N SER A 254 -5.82 12.03 -20.89
CA SER A 254 -5.88 13.25 -21.69
C SER A 254 -7.19 14.01 -21.49
N VAL A 255 -7.09 15.31 -21.29
CA VAL A 255 -8.23 16.24 -21.21
C VAL A 255 -8.12 17.23 -22.37
N VAL A 256 -9.15 17.25 -23.22
CA VAL A 256 -9.19 18.06 -24.44
C VAL A 256 -10.35 19.04 -24.38
N SER A 257 -10.07 20.31 -24.63
CA SER A 257 -11.07 21.38 -24.80
C SER A 257 -10.63 22.29 -25.95
N GLY A 258 -11.42 22.34 -27.03
CA GLY A 258 -11.05 23.08 -28.24
C GLY A 258 -9.73 22.59 -28.86
N THR A 259 -8.72 23.45 -28.90
CA THR A 259 -7.37 23.13 -29.41
C THR A 259 -6.37 22.79 -28.30
N GLN A 260 -6.74 22.90 -27.03
CA GLN A 260 -5.86 22.62 -25.89
C GLN A 260 -6.01 21.17 -25.44
N THR A 261 -4.88 20.53 -25.12
CA THR A 261 -4.82 19.18 -24.56
C THR A 261 -3.92 19.22 -23.33
N CYS A 262 -4.42 18.72 -22.20
CA CYS A 262 -3.66 18.47 -20.99
C CYS A 262 -3.47 16.96 -20.86
N ALA A 263 -2.22 16.52 -20.74
CA ALA A 263 -1.88 15.12 -20.63
C ALA A 263 -1.26 14.85 -19.25
N LEU A 264 -1.72 13.80 -18.61
CA LEU A 264 -1.15 13.25 -17.39
C LEU A 264 -0.52 11.91 -17.76
N GLU A 265 0.76 11.76 -17.47
CA GLU A 265 1.45 10.48 -17.46
C GLU A 265 1.89 10.19 -16.02
N TYR A 266 1.44 9.06 -15.50
CA TYR A 266 1.85 8.56 -14.20
C TYR A 266 2.30 7.11 -14.34
N ALA A 267 3.42 6.75 -13.72
CA ALA A 267 3.84 5.38 -13.55
C ALA A 267 4.61 5.26 -12.23
N SER A 268 4.24 4.28 -11.41
CA SER A 268 4.92 3.95 -10.15
C SER A 268 5.22 2.45 -10.09
N VAL A 269 6.39 2.10 -9.57
CA VAL A 269 6.84 0.72 -9.36
C VAL A 269 7.57 0.66 -8.02
N TYR A 270 6.93 0.03 -7.03
CA TYR A 270 7.51 -0.24 -5.71
C TYR A 270 8.41 -1.48 -5.75
N GLU A 271 7.97 -2.57 -6.38
CA GLU A 271 8.84 -3.74 -6.57
C GLU A 271 9.73 -3.57 -7.79
N MET A 272 10.87 -2.89 -7.58
CA MET A 272 11.84 -2.65 -8.63
C MET A 272 12.27 -3.94 -9.34
N SER A 273 12.41 -3.87 -10.66
CA SER A 273 12.92 -4.97 -11.49
C SER A 273 14.02 -4.50 -12.43
N SER A 274 14.79 -5.46 -12.97
CA SER A 274 15.85 -5.17 -13.95
C SER A 274 15.37 -4.40 -15.20
N LYS A 275 14.06 -4.43 -15.52
CA LYS A 275 13.44 -3.66 -16.61
C LYS A 275 13.63 -2.15 -16.42
N TYR A 276 13.47 -1.67 -15.19
CA TYR A 276 13.51 -0.25 -14.83
C TYR A 276 14.89 0.25 -14.48
N CYS A 277 15.80 -0.63 -14.05
CA CYS A 277 17.15 -0.29 -13.60
C CYS A 277 18.09 0.16 -14.74
N LYS A 278 17.84 1.34 -15.29
CA LYS A 278 18.56 1.93 -16.43
C LYS A 278 18.83 3.41 -16.19
N ALA A 279 19.96 3.89 -16.69
CA ALA A 279 20.36 5.30 -16.55
C ALA A 279 19.37 6.29 -17.21
N GLU A 280 18.65 5.87 -18.26
CA GLU A 280 17.62 6.70 -18.92
C GLU A 280 16.41 7.01 -18.00
N ASN A 281 16.21 6.24 -16.93
CA ASN A 281 15.15 6.43 -15.96
C ASN A 281 15.59 7.21 -14.71
N ALA A 282 16.85 7.67 -14.65
CA ALA A 282 17.44 8.25 -13.43
C ALA A 282 16.68 9.45 -12.85
N ALA A 283 15.94 10.19 -13.68
CA ALA A 283 15.13 11.34 -13.25
C ALA A 283 13.85 10.94 -12.50
N TYR A 284 13.51 9.65 -12.50
CA TYR A 284 12.27 9.08 -11.97
C TYR A 284 12.55 8.11 -10.83
N PHE A 285 13.77 8.08 -10.28
CA PHE A 285 14.12 7.17 -9.20
C PHE A 285 14.06 7.89 -7.86
N ASP A 286 13.40 7.28 -6.88
CA ASP A 286 13.65 7.55 -5.49
C ASP A 286 14.83 6.70 -5.01
N ILE A 287 15.79 7.33 -4.34
CA ILE A 287 17.04 6.70 -3.95
C ILE A 287 17.16 6.69 -2.44
N ASP A 288 17.30 5.49 -1.87
CA ASP A 288 17.52 5.28 -0.46
C ASP A 288 18.89 4.63 -0.21
N GLU A 289 19.32 4.57 1.05
CA GLU A 289 20.61 4.08 1.50
C GLU A 289 20.44 3.03 2.60
N THR A 290 21.17 1.92 2.49
CA THR A 290 21.19 0.86 3.49
C THR A 290 22.56 0.19 3.55
N ASP A 291 22.84 -0.54 4.63
CA ASP A 291 24.03 -1.36 4.77
C ASP A 291 23.81 -2.77 4.21
N ASP A 292 24.85 -3.36 3.61
CA ASP A 292 24.91 -4.79 3.34
C ASP A 292 25.26 -5.60 4.61
N ALA A 293 25.29 -6.93 4.49
CA ALA A 293 25.61 -7.83 5.60
C ALA A 293 27.00 -7.61 6.25
N TYR A 294 27.90 -6.90 5.57
CA TYR A 294 29.25 -6.60 6.04
C TYR A 294 29.39 -5.17 6.57
N GLY A 295 28.30 -4.41 6.63
CA GLY A 295 28.28 -3.02 7.09
C GLY A 295 28.79 -2.03 6.05
N TYR A 296 28.78 -2.39 4.77
CA TYR A 296 29.05 -1.44 3.69
C TYR A 296 27.74 -0.79 3.23
N GLU A 297 27.65 0.52 3.41
CA GLU A 297 26.54 1.34 2.91
C GLU A 297 26.51 1.35 1.38
N PHE A 298 25.32 1.24 0.80
CA PHE A 298 25.09 1.39 -0.63
C PHE A 298 23.77 2.12 -0.90
N SER A 299 23.74 2.92 -1.97
CA SER A 299 22.50 3.54 -2.46
C SER A 299 21.77 2.61 -3.42
N TYR A 300 20.46 2.46 -3.25
CA TYR A 300 19.61 1.67 -4.14
C TYR A 300 18.38 2.49 -4.59
N VAL A 301 17.79 2.08 -5.71
CA VAL A 301 16.50 2.62 -6.14
C VAL A 301 15.42 1.91 -5.34
N ASP A 302 14.71 2.66 -4.51
CA ASP A 302 13.57 2.16 -3.73
C ASP A 302 12.32 2.11 -4.60
N GLU A 303 12.03 3.21 -5.30
CA GLU A 303 10.86 3.35 -6.16
C GLU A 303 11.25 3.95 -7.53
N TYR A 304 10.55 3.53 -8.58
CA TYR A 304 10.47 4.29 -9.83
C TYR A 304 9.14 5.03 -9.87
N GLU A 305 9.17 6.37 -9.88
CA GLU A 305 8.00 7.23 -10.04
C GLU A 305 8.21 8.23 -11.19
N LYS A 306 7.42 8.07 -12.24
CA LYS A 306 7.26 9.08 -13.29
C LYS A 306 5.91 9.74 -13.11
N ASN A 307 5.90 11.04 -12.82
CA ASN A 307 4.69 11.78 -12.55
C ASN A 307 4.72 13.15 -13.25
N THR A 308 3.71 13.46 -14.07
CA THR A 308 3.53 14.76 -14.72
C THR A 308 2.31 15.52 -14.19
N GLU A 309 1.92 15.28 -12.94
CA GLU A 309 0.75 15.88 -12.31
C GLU A 309 0.84 17.40 -12.25
N ASP A 310 2.00 17.98 -11.92
CA ASP A 310 2.20 19.42 -11.87
C ASP A 310 1.94 20.09 -13.23
N GLU A 311 2.54 19.58 -14.32
CA GLU A 311 2.31 20.13 -15.65
C GLU A 311 0.87 19.93 -16.13
N PHE A 312 0.25 18.82 -15.73
CA PHE A 312 -1.15 18.54 -16.01
C PHE A 312 -2.06 19.54 -15.29
N ASN A 313 -1.86 19.77 -14.00
CA ASN A 313 -2.60 20.74 -13.18
C ASN A 313 -2.43 22.16 -13.69
N ASP A 314 -1.20 22.57 -13.99
CA ASP A 314 -0.93 23.86 -14.63
C ASP A 314 -1.66 24.01 -15.97
N CYS A 315 -1.75 22.94 -16.76
CA CYS A 315 -2.49 22.94 -18.00
C CYS A 315 -4.00 23.06 -17.77
N LEU A 316 -4.58 22.29 -16.84
CA LEU A 316 -6.00 22.36 -16.50
C LEU A 316 -6.37 23.74 -15.95
N ASN A 317 -5.55 24.29 -15.07
CA ASN A 317 -5.72 25.63 -14.51
C ASN A 317 -5.77 26.68 -15.62
N ARG A 318 -4.84 26.63 -16.58
CA ARG A 318 -4.88 27.50 -17.76
C ARG A 318 -6.11 27.24 -18.64
N MET A 319 -6.53 25.98 -18.79
CA MET A 319 -7.67 25.58 -19.63
C MET A 319 -9.01 26.09 -19.08
N PHE A 320 -9.20 26.04 -17.76
CA PHE A 320 -10.51 26.28 -17.14
C PHE A 320 -10.62 27.59 -16.37
N PHE A 321 -9.52 28.06 -15.75
CA PHE A 321 -9.52 29.21 -14.86
C PHE A 321 -8.70 30.40 -15.40
N GLY A 322 -7.93 30.18 -16.46
CA GLY A 322 -7.07 31.19 -17.07
C GLY A 322 -5.79 31.47 -16.28
N SER A 323 -4.96 32.39 -16.77
CA SER A 323 -3.63 32.71 -16.21
C SER A 323 -3.62 33.66 -15.01
N SER A 324 -4.77 33.88 -14.35
CA SER A 324 -4.86 34.76 -13.19
C SER A 324 -5.40 34.04 -11.95
N LYS A 325 -4.52 33.37 -11.19
CA LYS A 325 -4.78 33.08 -9.77
C LYS A 325 -4.98 34.38 -8.94
N ASP A 326 -4.71 35.57 -9.53
CA ASP A 326 -4.81 36.89 -8.91
C ASP A 326 -6.12 37.68 -9.12
N GLN A 327 -7.19 37.08 -9.67
CA GLN A 327 -8.49 37.74 -9.71
C GLN A 327 -9.63 36.79 -9.33
N VAL A 328 -9.77 36.42 -8.05
CA VAL A 328 -10.94 36.70 -7.18
C VAL A 328 -10.54 36.40 -5.72
N LEU A 329 -9.75 37.29 -5.12
CA LEU A 329 -9.84 37.51 -3.67
C LEU A 329 -11.19 38.19 -3.39
N TYR A 330 -12.08 37.47 -2.69
CA TYR A 330 -13.29 37.95 -2.01
C TYR A 330 -13.91 39.24 -2.58
N LYS A 331 -14.84 39.10 -3.54
CA LYS A 331 -15.97 40.03 -3.65
C LYS A 331 -17.27 39.29 -3.36
N THR A 332 -17.62 39.33 -2.08
CA THR A 332 -18.98 39.26 -1.57
C THR A 332 -19.97 39.97 -2.48
N SER A 333 -20.98 39.24 -2.98
CA SER A 333 -22.39 39.38 -2.59
C SER A 333 -23.37 39.08 -3.73
N ALA A 334 -24.18 38.03 -3.55
CA ALA A 334 -25.63 38.09 -3.75
C ALA A 334 -26.29 36.81 -3.22
N SER A 335 -26.71 36.86 -1.95
CA SER A 335 -27.62 35.93 -1.26
C SER A 335 -27.16 34.47 -1.14
N SER A 336 -26.92 33.92 0.05
CA SER A 336 -28.00 33.47 0.95
C SER A 336 -29.14 32.69 0.27
N VAL A 337 -28.86 32.00 -0.85
CA VAL A 337 -29.67 30.88 -1.36
C VAL A 337 -29.44 29.65 -0.47
N ASP A 338 -29.83 29.85 0.79
CA ASP A 338 -30.87 29.07 1.41
C ASP A 338 -30.47 27.63 1.75
N TYR A 339 -29.38 27.52 2.51
CA TYR A 339 -29.12 26.37 3.40
C TYR A 339 -30.36 26.03 4.26
N LYS A 340 -31.24 27.01 4.54
CA LYS A 340 -32.56 26.82 5.16
C LYS A 340 -33.59 26.18 4.21
N LYS A 341 -33.64 26.49 2.91
CA LYS A 341 -34.40 25.75 1.88
C LYS A 341 -33.88 24.33 1.69
N PHE A 342 -32.56 24.13 1.62
CA PHE A 342 -31.99 22.78 1.52
C PHE A 342 -32.30 21.97 2.77
N GLY A 343 -32.21 22.57 3.95
CA GLY A 343 -32.67 21.95 5.21
C GLY A 343 -34.18 21.69 5.24
N LYS A 344 -35.01 22.51 4.58
CA LYS A 344 -36.46 22.28 4.47
C LYS A 344 -36.78 21.16 3.48
N LEU A 345 -36.21 21.18 2.27
CA LEU A 345 -36.36 20.15 1.25
C LEU A 345 -35.86 18.78 1.74
N ARG A 346 -34.71 18.73 2.42
CA ARG A 346 -34.19 17.52 3.07
C ARG A 346 -35.16 16.97 4.11
N ARG A 347 -35.74 17.83 4.96
CA ARG A 347 -36.75 17.42 5.97
C ARG A 347 -38.07 16.97 5.35
N GLU A 348 -38.53 17.59 4.26
CA GLU A 348 -39.74 17.19 3.54
C GLU A 348 -39.53 15.87 2.79
N PHE A 349 -38.36 15.66 2.18
CA PHE A 349 -37.96 14.40 1.56
C PHE A 349 -37.94 13.26 2.58
N TYR A 350 -37.28 13.42 3.73
CA TYR A 350 -37.27 12.37 4.77
C TYR A 350 -38.67 12.10 5.34
N LYS A 351 -39.56 13.10 5.44
CA LYS A 351 -40.96 12.86 5.83
C LYS A 351 -41.73 12.07 4.77
N ALA A 352 -41.55 12.38 3.48
CA ALA A 352 -42.18 11.64 2.39
C ALA A 352 -41.70 10.18 2.34
N VAL A 353 -40.39 9.96 2.46
CA VAL A 353 -39.79 8.61 2.49
C VAL A 353 -40.25 7.80 3.71
N LYS A 354 -40.40 8.43 4.88
CA LYS A 354 -40.89 7.76 6.09
C LYS A 354 -42.37 7.35 5.99
N ASN A 355 -43.17 8.07 5.20
CA ASN A 355 -44.58 7.73 4.95
C ASN A 355 -44.76 6.65 3.88
N LEU A 356 -43.72 6.33 3.09
CA LEU A 356 -43.73 5.23 2.11
C LEU A 356 -43.38 3.87 2.74
N LYS A 357 -42.95 3.85 4.01
CA LYS A 357 -42.65 2.62 4.78
C LYS A 357 -43.79 2.20 5.74
N LYS A 358 -45.04 2.55 5.42
CA LYS A 358 -46.23 2.04 6.12
C LYS A 358 -47.09 1.24 5.16
#